data_AF-A0A3N5LV69-F1
#
_entry.id   AF-A0A3N5LV69-F1
#
_cell.length_a   1.000
_cell.length_b   1.000
_cell.length_c   1.000
_cell.angle_alpha   90.00
_cell.angle_beta   90.00
_cell.angle_gamma   90.00
#
_symmetry.space_group_name_H-M   'P 1'
#
loop_
_entity.id
_entity.type
_entity.pdbx_description
1 polymer ?
#
loop_
_entity_poly.entity_id
_entity_poly.type
_entity_poly.pdbx_seq_one_letter_code
_entity_poly.pdbx_strand_id
1 'polypeptide(L)'
;MLFAVLCALVAVVYGVVLIRWLLALPAGNAKMQEVAGAVQEGAKAYLNRQYRTIAIVGVVVFVILFVAMGLQKDWTYGWHAAVGFLVGAGLSAAAGYIGMMVSVRVNVRTAEAARQGLGPALKVAFRGGSVTGMLVVGLGLLG
;
A
#
# COMPACT_ATOMS: atom_id res chain seq x y z
N MET A 1 22.98 -3.66 8.29
CA MET A 1 22.31 -2.66 7.41
C MET A 1 22.16 -3.17 5.98
N LEU A 2 23.25 -3.51 5.27
CA LEU A 2 23.18 -3.96 3.86
C LEU A 2 22.24 -5.17 3.63
N PHE A 3 22.28 -6.16 4.52
CA PHE A 3 21.40 -7.35 4.46
C PHE A 3 19.92 -6.99 4.57
N ALA A 4 19.56 -6.06 5.46
CA ALA A 4 18.18 -5.61 5.63
C ALA A 4 17.66 -4.89 4.38
N VAL A 5 18.48 -4.01 3.80
CA VAL A 5 18.16 -3.28 2.56
C VAL A 5 17.97 -4.24 1.38
N LEU A 6 18.82 -5.28 1.27
CA LEU A 6 18.65 -6.33 0.27
C LEU A 6 17.32 -7.08 0.44
N CYS A 7 17.00 -7.52 1.65
CA CYS A 7 15.72 -8.18 1.93
C CYS A 7 14.52 -7.28 1.61
N ALA A 8 14.62 -5.99 1.93
CA ALA A 8 13.57 -5.02 1.66
C ALA A 8 13.36 -4.82 0.15
N LEU A 9 14.43 -4.69 -0.62
CA LEU A 9 14.38 -4.63 -2.09
C LEU A 9 13.75 -5.90 -2.69
N VAL A 10 14.15 -7.08 -2.22
CA VAL A 10 13.57 -8.35 -2.68
C VAL A 10 12.07 -8.41 -2.38
N ALA A 11 11.64 -7.97 -1.19
CA ALA A 11 10.22 -7.92 -0.83
C ALA A 11 9.43 -6.99 -1.76
N VAL A 12 9.93 -5.79 -2.05
CA VAL A 12 9.28 -4.85 -2.99
C VAL A 12 9.20 -5.45 -4.40
N VAL A 13 10.31 -5.98 -4.92
CA VAL A 13 10.36 -6.59 -6.25
C VAL A 13 9.38 -7.76 -6.34
N TYR A 14 9.37 -8.64 -5.34
CA TYR A 14 8.45 -9.77 -5.31
C TYR A 14 6.98 -9.32 -5.25
N GLY A 15 6.67 -8.29 -4.46
CA GLY A 15 5.35 -7.66 -4.44
C GLY A 15 4.92 -7.15 -5.81
N VAL A 16 5.81 -6.45 -6.53
CA VAL A 16 5.53 -5.93 -7.88
C VAL A 16 5.32 -7.07 -8.89
N VAL A 17 6.13 -8.14 -8.83
CA VAL A 17 5.97 -9.32 -9.69
C VAL A 17 4.63 -10.00 -9.43
N LEU A 18 4.23 -10.17 -8.17
CA LEU A 18 2.93 -10.72 -7.81
C LEU A 18 1.78 -9.84 -8.30
N ILE A 19 1.88 -8.51 -8.20
CA ILE A 19 0.87 -7.59 -8.74
C ILE A 19 0.70 -7.83 -10.24
N ARG A 20 1.79 -7.91 -11.00
CA ARG A 20 1.73 -8.15 -12.45
C ARG A 20 1.09 -9.49 -12.77
N TRP A 21 1.49 -10.54 -12.05
CA TRP A 21 0.90 -11.87 -12.21
C TRP A 21 -0.61 -11.87 -11.90
N LEU A 22 -1.01 -11.20 -10.82
CA LEU A 22 -2.40 -11.05 -10.44
C LEU A 22 -3.21 -10.29 -11.48
N LEU A 23 -2.72 -9.14 -11.95
CA LEU A 23 -3.43 -8.31 -12.91
C LEU A 23 -3.54 -8.95 -14.30
N ALA A 24 -2.66 -9.89 -14.65
CA ALA A 24 -2.74 -10.67 -15.88
C ALA A 24 -3.85 -11.74 -15.88
N LEU A 25 -4.40 -12.11 -14.72
CA LEU A 25 -5.53 -13.05 -14.64
C LEU A 25 -6.83 -12.42 -15.20
N PRO A 26 -7.73 -13.23 -15.79
CA PRO A 26 -8.97 -12.75 -16.36
C PRO A 26 -9.88 -12.15 -15.27
N ALA A 27 -10.49 -11.02 -15.58
CA ALA A 27 -11.41 -10.30 -14.69
C ALA A 27 -12.85 -10.83 -14.75
N GLY A 28 -13.06 -12.03 -15.31
CA GLY A 28 -14.37 -12.65 -15.46
C GLY A 28 -15.26 -11.99 -16.52
N ASN A 29 -16.56 -12.19 -16.40
CA ASN A 29 -17.56 -11.74 -17.37
C ASN A 29 -17.93 -10.24 -17.21
N ALA A 30 -18.74 -9.72 -18.15
CA ALA A 30 -19.13 -8.31 -18.18
C ALA A 30 -19.80 -7.84 -16.88
N LYS A 31 -20.71 -8.65 -16.30
CA LYS A 31 -21.41 -8.32 -15.06
C LYS A 31 -20.45 -8.24 -13.86
N MET A 32 -19.45 -9.12 -13.80
CA MET A 32 -18.41 -9.08 -12.78
C MET A 32 -17.54 -7.83 -12.91
N GLN A 33 -17.19 -7.46 -14.14
CA GLN A 33 -16.39 -6.27 -14.41
C GLN A 33 -17.15 -4.97 -14.08
N GLU A 34 -18.46 -4.92 -14.35
CA GLU A 34 -19.33 -3.79 -14.00
C GLU A 34 -19.35 -3.55 -12.48
N VAL A 35 -19.64 -4.60 -11.70
CA VAL A 35 -19.64 -4.52 -10.22
C VAL A 35 -18.25 -4.15 -9.70
N ALA A 36 -17.20 -4.76 -10.25
CA ALA A 36 -15.82 -4.45 -9.86
C ALA A 36 -15.45 -2.99 -10.19
N GLY A 37 -15.98 -2.42 -11.27
CA GLY A 37 -15.82 -1.02 -11.63
C GLY A 37 -16.41 -0.09 -10.57
N ALA A 38 -17.66 -0.33 -10.15
CA ALA A 38 -18.30 0.45 -9.10
C ALA A 38 -17.55 0.37 -7.76
N VAL A 39 -17.05 -0.81 -7.39
CA VAL A 39 -16.23 -0.98 -6.17
C VAL A 39 -14.90 -0.23 -6.28
N GLN A 40 -14.23 -0.27 -7.44
CA GLN A 40 -12.99 0.48 -7.68
C GLN A 40 -13.19 1.99 -7.57
N GLU A 41 -14.28 2.50 -8.13
CA GLU A 41 -14.62 3.92 -8.03
C GLU A 41 -14.87 4.33 -6.58
N GLY A 42 -15.70 3.58 -5.85
CA GLY A 42 -15.97 3.84 -4.44
C GLY A 42 -14.73 3.78 -3.57
N ALA A 43 -13.88 2.76 -3.75
CA ALA A 43 -12.62 2.62 -3.03
C ALA A 43 -11.67 3.80 -3.30
N LYS A 44 -11.55 4.23 -4.56
CA LYS A 44 -10.72 5.39 -4.94
C LYS A 44 -11.24 6.68 -4.32
N ALA A 45 -12.56 6.90 -4.34
CA ALA A 45 -13.18 8.07 -3.72
C ALA A 45 -12.95 8.10 -2.21
N TYR A 46 -13.15 6.96 -1.53
CA TYR A 46 -12.91 6.80 -0.10
C TYR A 46 -11.44 7.09 0.26
N LEU A 47 -10.50 6.43 -0.42
CA LEU A 47 -9.06 6.62 -0.19
C LEU A 47 -8.63 8.06 -0.39
N ASN A 48 -9.04 8.69 -1.50
CA ASN A 48 -8.66 10.06 -1.78
C ASN A 48 -9.16 11.01 -0.69
N ARG A 49 -10.37 10.79 -0.17
CA ARG A 49 -10.93 11.62 0.90
C ARG A 49 -10.25 11.36 2.24
N GLN A 50 -10.01 10.09 2.58
CA GLN A 50 -9.30 9.70 3.80
C GLN A 50 -7.85 10.25 3.80
N TYR A 51 -7.12 10.07 2.71
CA TYR A 51 -5.72 10.48 2.58
C TYR A 51 -5.57 11.99 2.57
N ARG A 52 -6.53 12.74 2.02
CA ARG A 52 -6.53 14.19 2.11
C ARG A 52 -6.62 14.66 3.57
N THR A 53 -7.48 14.05 4.37
CA THR A 53 -7.58 14.36 5.81
C THR A 53 -6.30 13.96 6.54
N ILE A 54 -5.76 12.76 6.27
CA ILE A 54 -4.50 12.30 6.87
C ILE A 54 -3.35 13.24 6.50
N ALA A 55 -3.28 13.74 5.26
CA ALA A 55 -2.25 14.68 4.84
C ALA A 55 -2.29 15.99 5.64
N ILE A 56 -3.49 16.52 5.92
CA ILE A 56 -3.65 17.72 6.76
C ILE A 56 -3.13 17.43 8.18
N VAL A 57 -3.52 16.31 8.78
CA VAL A 57 -3.03 15.91 10.10
C VAL A 57 -1.50 15.70 10.08
N GLY A 58 -0.96 15.10 9.01
CA GLY A 58 0.46 14.90 8.82
C GLY A 58 1.25 16.20 8.79
N VAL A 59 0.75 17.25 8.15
CA VAL A 59 1.37 18.58 8.16
C VAL A 59 1.39 19.17 9.58
N VAL A 60 0.31 19.01 10.34
CA VAL A 60 0.25 19.48 11.73
C VAL A 60 1.30 18.75 12.59
N VAL A 61 1.37 17.42 12.48
CA VAL A 61 2.36 16.61 13.21
C VAL A 61 3.79 16.96 12.80
N PHE A 62 4.04 17.21 11.51
CA PHE A 62 5.35 17.65 11.01
C PHE A 62 5.80 18.94 11.70
N VAL A 63 4.94 19.95 11.76
CA VAL A 63 5.25 21.23 12.42
C VAL A 63 5.48 21.04 13.92
N ILE A 64 4.65 20.22 14.58
CA ILE A 64 4.80 19.91 16.01
C ILE A 64 6.16 19.25 16.28
N LEU A 65 6.53 18.23 15.49
CA LEU A 65 7.82 17.54 15.65
C LEU A 65 8.98 18.48 15.40
N PHE A 66 8.91 19.31 14.36
CA PHE A 66 9.95 20.27 14.03
C PHE A 66 10.19 21.28 15.16
N VAL A 67 9.11 21.88 15.69
CA VAL A 67 9.21 22.89 16.76
C VAL A 67 9.58 22.26 18.10
N ALA A 68 8.92 21.17 18.50
CA ALA A 68 9.17 20.53 19.78
C ALA A 68 10.62 19.98 19.89
N MET A 69 11.08 19.27 18.86
CA MET A 69 12.44 18.72 18.84
C MET A 69 13.50 19.80 18.59
N GLY A 70 13.16 20.85 17.85
CA GLY A 70 14.00 22.02 17.65
C GLY A 70 14.25 22.81 18.93
N LEU A 71 13.22 22.97 19.78
CA LEU A 71 13.30 23.65 21.08
C LEU A 71 14.00 22.81 22.16
N GLN A 72 13.82 21.49 22.16
CA GLN A 72 14.42 20.63 23.19
C GLN A 72 15.91 20.38 22.99
N LYS A 73 16.37 20.27 21.73
CA LYS A 73 17.74 19.84 21.42
C LYS A 73 18.44 20.83 20.52
N ASP A 74 18.12 20.80 19.22
CA ASP A 74 18.69 21.68 18.19
C ASP A 74 17.75 21.74 16.99
N TRP A 75 17.74 22.87 16.28
CA TRP A 75 16.94 23.04 15.06
C TRP A 75 17.29 22.03 13.96
N THR A 76 18.56 21.65 13.89
CA THR A 76 19.05 20.58 13.01
C THR A 76 18.39 19.24 13.35
N TYR A 77 18.24 18.90 14.63
CA TYR A 77 17.60 17.65 15.03
C TYR A 77 16.09 17.66 14.75
N GLY A 78 15.43 18.81 14.98
CA GLY A 78 14.02 19.01 14.61
C GLY A 78 13.76 18.80 13.12
N TRP A 79 14.67 19.27 12.26
CA TRP A 79 14.57 19.02 10.81
C TRP A 79 14.68 17.52 10.47
N HIS A 80 15.66 16.81 11.01
CA HIS A 80 15.82 15.36 10.76
C HIS A 80 14.60 14.56 11.23
N ALA A 81 14.05 14.87 12.40
CA ALA A 81 12.87 14.19 12.93
C ALA A 81 11.62 14.44 12.06
N ALA A 82 11.38 15.68 11.65
CA ALA A 82 10.23 16.05 10.84
C ALA A 82 10.31 15.45 9.43
N VAL A 83 11.50 15.47 8.80
CA VAL A 83 11.72 14.85 7.48
C VAL A 83 11.62 13.32 7.57
N GLY A 84 12.19 12.70 8.60
CA GLY A 84 12.06 11.25 8.82
C GLY A 84 10.60 10.83 8.98
N PHE A 85 9.81 11.60 9.74
CA PHE A 85 8.36 11.39 9.84
C PHE A 85 7.67 11.51 8.47
N LEU A 86 8.00 12.54 7.68
CA LEU A 86 7.38 12.76 6.37
C LEU A 86 7.69 11.62 5.39
N VAL A 87 8.93 11.12 5.39
CA VAL A 87 9.35 9.96 4.57
C VAL A 87 8.58 8.72 5.00
N GLY A 88 8.57 8.40 6.30
CA GLY A 88 7.87 7.22 6.81
C GLY A 88 6.35 7.28 6.57
N ALA A 89 5.73 8.43 6.83
CA ALA A 89 4.31 8.66 6.58
C ALA A 89 3.97 8.52 5.08
N GLY A 90 4.82 9.07 4.20
CA GLY A 90 4.67 8.96 2.75
C GLY A 90 4.79 7.51 2.25
N LEU A 91 5.78 6.76 2.74
CA LEU A 91 5.96 5.35 2.40
C LEU A 91 4.80 4.48 2.91
N SER A 92 4.33 4.74 4.14
CA SER A 92 3.16 4.06 4.71
C SER A 92 1.89 4.36 3.89
N ALA A 93 1.68 5.61 3.50
CA ALA A 93 0.58 6.02 2.65
C ALA A 93 0.66 5.33 1.28
N ALA A 94 1.83 5.27 0.66
CA ALA A 94 2.03 4.58 -0.61
C ALA A 94 1.71 3.07 -0.49
N ALA A 95 2.20 2.40 0.56
CA ALA A 95 1.94 0.98 0.81
C ALA A 95 0.43 0.70 0.95
N GLY A 96 -0.27 1.52 1.74
CA GLY A 96 -1.71 1.38 1.98
C GLY A 96 -2.53 1.62 0.70
N TYR A 97 -2.22 2.67 -0.05
CA TYR A 97 -2.93 2.99 -1.29
C TYR A 97 -2.76 1.90 -2.36
N ILE A 98 -1.51 1.46 -2.57
CA ILE A 98 -1.20 0.39 -3.54
C ILE A 98 -1.89 -0.91 -3.11
N GLY A 99 -1.77 -1.29 -1.83
CA GLY A 99 -2.36 -2.52 -1.30
C GLY A 99 -3.88 -2.58 -1.49
N MET A 100 -4.58 -1.48 -1.21
CA MET A 100 -6.03 -1.41 -1.41
C MET A 100 -6.40 -1.47 -2.90
N MET A 101 -5.72 -0.71 -3.75
CA MET A 101 -6.01 -0.70 -5.19
C MET A 101 -5.69 -2.03 -5.89
N VAL A 102 -4.74 -2.81 -5.36
CA VAL A 102 -4.48 -4.18 -5.81
C VAL A 102 -5.59 -5.10 -5.30
N SER A 103 -5.91 -5.06 -4.00
CA SER A 103 -6.94 -5.91 -3.39
C SER A 103 -8.28 -5.80 -4.10
N VAL A 104 -8.75 -4.57 -4.37
CA VAL A 104 -10.02 -4.34 -5.06
C VAL A 104 -10.01 -4.94 -6.47
N ARG A 105 -8.88 -4.85 -7.19
CA ARG A 105 -8.73 -5.43 -8.54
C ARG A 105 -8.56 -6.95 -8.51
N VAL A 106 -8.05 -7.51 -7.42
CA VAL A 106 -7.87 -8.96 -7.26
C VAL A 106 -9.19 -9.65 -6.90
N ASN A 107 -10.09 -8.99 -6.17
CA ASN A 107 -11.38 -9.58 -5.75
C ASN A 107 -12.18 -10.18 -6.92
N VAL A 108 -12.27 -9.47 -8.05
CA VAL A 108 -13.00 -9.98 -9.23
C VAL A 108 -12.30 -11.18 -9.87
N ARG A 109 -10.96 -11.22 -9.83
CA ARG A 109 -10.15 -12.33 -10.35
C ARG A 109 -10.21 -13.54 -9.45
N THR A 110 -10.29 -13.34 -8.14
CA THR A 110 -10.57 -14.39 -7.16
C THR A 110 -11.95 -15.00 -7.40
N ALA A 111 -12.97 -14.17 -7.64
CA ALA A 111 -14.31 -14.63 -7.96
C ALA A 111 -14.34 -15.43 -9.28
N GLU A 112 -13.59 -15.00 -10.29
CA GLU A 112 -13.47 -15.75 -11.54
C GLU A 112 -12.74 -17.08 -11.33
N ALA A 113 -11.65 -17.09 -10.56
CA ALA A 113 -10.93 -18.31 -10.21
C ALA A 113 -11.79 -19.30 -9.40
N ALA A 114 -12.76 -18.82 -8.61
CA ALA A 114 -13.69 -19.67 -7.88
C ALA A 114 -14.59 -20.51 -8.78
N ARG A 115 -14.81 -20.10 -10.05
CA ARG A 115 -15.51 -20.92 -11.05
C ARG A 115 -14.73 -22.19 -11.41
N GLN A 116 -13.42 -22.21 -11.18
CA GLN A 116 -12.54 -23.36 -11.41
C GLN A 116 -12.31 -24.17 -10.11
N GLY A 117 -12.98 -23.79 -9.01
CA GLY A 117 -12.91 -24.46 -7.71
C GLY A 117 -12.23 -23.62 -6.62
N LEU A 118 -12.26 -24.15 -5.40
CA LEU A 118 -11.76 -23.46 -4.20
C LEU A 118 -10.24 -23.28 -4.21
N GLY A 119 -9.49 -24.27 -4.69
CA GLY A 119 -8.02 -24.23 -4.73
C GLY A 119 -7.48 -23.05 -5.53
N PRO A 120 -7.89 -22.87 -6.81
CA PRO A 120 -7.53 -21.70 -7.62
C PRO A 120 -7.93 -20.38 -6.96
N ALA A 121 -9.14 -20.27 -6.41
CA ALA A 121 -9.60 -19.06 -5.73
C ALA A 121 -8.72 -18.71 -4.52
N LEU A 122 -8.43 -19.69 -3.66
CA LEU A 122 -7.59 -19.49 -2.48
C LEU A 122 -6.17 -19.06 -2.88
N LYS A 123 -5.61 -19.65 -3.94
CA LYS A 123 -4.29 -19.28 -4.46
C LYS A 123 -4.25 -17.81 -4.91
N VAL A 124 -5.28 -17.34 -5.62
CA VAL A 124 -5.37 -15.94 -6.07
C VAL A 124 -5.60 -15.00 -4.89
N ALA A 125 -6.51 -15.34 -3.97
CA ALA A 125 -6.80 -14.55 -2.78
C ALA A 125 -5.58 -14.40 -1.87
N PHE A 126 -4.88 -15.51 -1.57
CA PHE A 126 -3.71 -15.51 -0.71
C PHE A 126 -2.55 -14.72 -1.31
N ARG A 127 -2.31 -14.87 -2.62
CA ARG A 127 -1.32 -14.06 -3.36
C ARG A 127 -1.71 -12.59 -3.42
N GLY A 128 -3.00 -12.28 -3.52
CA GLY A 128 -3.53 -10.93 -3.43
C GLY A 128 -3.20 -10.27 -2.10
N GLY A 129 -3.45 -10.97 -1.00
CA GLY A 129 -3.12 -10.49 0.35
C GLY A 129 -1.62 -10.35 0.59
N SER A 130 -0.82 -11.29 0.09
CA SER A 130 0.63 -11.27 0.29
C SER A 130 1.33 -10.08 -0.36
N VAL A 131 0.78 -9.52 -1.46
CA VAL A 131 1.29 -8.28 -2.07
C VAL A 131 1.35 -7.15 -1.05
N THR A 132 0.25 -6.90 -0.34
CA THR A 132 0.17 -5.81 0.65
C THR A 132 1.19 -6.03 1.76
N GLY A 133 1.31 -7.26 2.26
CA GLY A 133 2.31 -7.60 3.28
C GLY A 133 3.75 -7.36 2.81
N MET A 134 4.09 -7.79 1.59
CA MET A 134 5.43 -7.62 1.02
C MET A 134 5.78 -6.14 0.79
N LEU A 135 4.82 -5.32 0.36
CA LEU A 135 5.03 -3.89 0.19
C LEU A 135 5.17 -3.15 1.53
N VAL A 136 4.37 -3.52 2.55
CA VAL A 136 4.48 -2.90 3.89
C VAL A 136 5.83 -3.21 4.51
N VAL A 137 6.27 -4.47 4.49
CA VAL A 137 7.58 -4.86 5.02
C VAL A 137 8.71 -4.23 4.20
N GLY A 138 8.62 -4.28 2.87
CA GLY A 138 9.64 -3.75 1.98
C GLY A 138 9.83 -2.24 2.12
N LEU A 139 8.74 -1.47 2.08
CA LEU A 139 8.81 0.00 2.22
C LEU A 139 9.14 0.42 3.66
N GLY A 140 8.67 -0.32 4.66
CA GLY A 140 8.96 -0.04 6.07
C GLY A 140 10.40 -0.33 6.50
N LEU A 141 11.08 -1.27 5.82
CA LEU A 141 12.52 -1.52 6.04
C LEU A 141 13.43 -0.59 5.23
N LEU A 142 12.92 0.03 4.16
CA LEU A 142 13.65 0.98 3.32
C LEU A 142 13.58 2.42 3.86
N GLY A 143 12.45 2.80 4.47
CA GLY A 143 12.24 4.10 5.09
C GLY A 143 12.90 4.23 6.44
#